data_AF-A0A2G1LXZ2-F1
#
_entry.id   AF-A0A2G1LXZ2-F1
#
_cell.length_a   1.000
_cell.length_b   1.000
_cell.length_c   1.000
_cell.angle_alpha   90.00
_cell.angle_beta   90.00
_cell.angle_gamma   90.00
#
_symmetry.space_group_name_H-M   'P 1'
#
loop_
_entity.id
_entity.type
_entity.pdbx_description
1 polymer ?
#
loop_
_entity_poly.entity_id
_entity_poly.type
_entity_poly.pdbx_seq_one_letter_code
_entity_poly.pdbx_strand_id
1 'polypeptide(L)'
;MATRGAKPKAVKLRLVDGTHRNTRHGDSKAARKAVEEAATSFGKLVKPASLKGAAATAWKKFIEPAGWLDGSREPAAIAFCELWKEFMFNPTGFPASKHGQMRAYMSELGLTDERNRGDHGSKKEEDEFFGSE
;
A
#
# COMPACT_ATOMS: atom_id res chain seq x y z
N MET A 1 26.25 -44.13 -41.11
CA MET A 1 25.55 -42.86 -41.40
C MET A 1 25.35 -42.11 -40.08
N ALA A 2 25.93 -40.92 -39.90
CA ALA A 2 25.79 -40.16 -38.66
C ALA A 2 24.43 -39.44 -38.62
N THR A 3 23.59 -39.80 -37.66
CA THR A 3 22.29 -39.16 -37.39
C THR A 3 22.55 -37.72 -36.91
N ARG A 4 22.25 -36.73 -37.76
CA ARG A 4 22.36 -35.32 -37.36
C ARG A 4 21.39 -35.04 -36.20
N GLY A 5 21.93 -34.57 -35.07
CA GLY A 5 21.12 -34.06 -33.95
C GLY A 5 20.26 -32.87 -34.37
N ALA A 6 19.15 -32.66 -33.64
CA ALA A 6 18.18 -31.61 -33.94
C ALA A 6 18.83 -30.21 -34.03
N LYS A 7 18.57 -29.47 -35.11
CA LYS A 7 19.11 -28.12 -35.30
C LYS A 7 18.58 -27.18 -34.19
N PRO A 8 19.44 -26.35 -33.58
CA PRO A 8 18.99 -25.37 -32.60
C PRO A 8 18.04 -24.35 -33.24
N LYS A 9 16.95 -23.99 -32.54
CA LYS A 9 15.97 -23.01 -33.01
C LYS A 9 16.60 -21.62 -33.16
N ALA A 10 16.14 -20.85 -34.15
CA ALA A 10 16.67 -19.54 -34.49
C ALA A 10 16.55 -18.54 -33.32
N VAL A 11 17.61 -17.76 -33.10
CA VAL A 11 17.81 -16.83 -31.97
C VAL A 11 16.69 -15.79 -31.81
N LYS A 12 15.94 -15.48 -32.89
CA LYS A 12 14.89 -14.45 -32.93
C LYS A 12 13.52 -14.87 -32.38
N LEU A 13 13.33 -16.14 -32.04
CA LEU A 13 12.09 -16.65 -31.43
C LEU A 13 12.41 -17.31 -30.09
N ARG A 14 12.96 -16.53 -29.14
CA ARG A 14 12.72 -16.81 -27.73
C ARG A 14 11.39 -16.17 -27.36
N LEU A 15 10.29 -16.73 -27.87
CA LEU A 15 9.04 -16.58 -27.13
C LEU A 15 9.36 -17.06 -25.72
N VAL A 16 9.05 -16.23 -24.72
CA VAL A 16 9.00 -16.70 -23.34
C VAL A 16 7.88 -17.73 -23.34
N ASP A 17 8.23 -18.98 -23.56
CA ASP A 17 7.32 -20.10 -23.45
C ASP A 17 6.95 -20.12 -21.97
N GLY A 18 5.79 -19.52 -21.66
CA GLY A 18 5.23 -19.51 -20.32
C GLY A 18 5.19 -20.97 -19.87
N THR A 19 5.99 -21.30 -18.87
CA THR A 19 6.07 -22.69 -18.43
C THR A 19 4.72 -23.08 -17.86
N HIS A 20 4.02 -24.01 -18.50
CA HIS A 20 2.80 -24.63 -17.98
C HIS A 20 3.05 -25.49 -16.71
N ARG A 21 4.28 -25.51 -16.19
CA ARG A 21 4.62 -26.13 -14.90
C ARG A 21 4.12 -25.23 -13.76
N ASN A 22 2.95 -25.57 -13.24
CA ASN A 22 2.37 -24.98 -12.02
C ASN A 22 3.29 -25.05 -10.77
N THR A 23 4.29 -25.95 -10.75
CA THR A 23 5.25 -26.09 -9.65
C THR A 23 6.49 -25.21 -9.76
N ARG A 24 6.66 -24.41 -10.84
CA ARG A 24 7.85 -23.56 -11.01
C ARG A 24 7.95 -22.45 -9.96
N HIS A 25 6.82 -22.02 -9.40
CA HIS A 25 6.75 -21.03 -8.32
C HIS A 25 7.01 -21.63 -6.92
N GLY A 26 7.40 -22.91 -6.85
CA GLY A 26 7.63 -23.61 -5.58
C GLY A 26 6.34 -24.13 -4.95
N ASP A 27 6.48 -24.72 -3.76
CA ASP A 27 5.33 -25.17 -2.97
C ASP A 27 4.52 -23.96 -2.48
N SER A 28 3.21 -23.96 -2.75
CA SER A 28 2.25 -22.98 -2.24
C SER A 28 2.36 -22.75 -0.72
N LYS A 29 2.71 -23.77 0.05
CA LYS A 29 2.92 -23.65 1.50
C LYS A 29 4.17 -22.85 1.83
N ALA A 30 5.26 -23.03 1.08
CA ALA A 30 6.48 -22.26 1.25
C ALA A 30 6.27 -20.78 0.90
N ALA A 31 5.51 -20.51 -0.18
CA ALA A 31 5.13 -19.15 -0.55
C ALA A 31 4.25 -18.47 0.52
N ARG A 32 3.25 -19.17 1.07
CA ARG A 32 2.42 -18.65 2.18
C ARG A 32 3.24 -18.40 3.43
N LYS A 33 4.13 -19.33 3.80
CA LYS A 33 5.01 -19.18 4.96
C LYS A 33 5.93 -17.97 4.81
N ALA A 34 6.51 -17.74 3.63
CA ALA A 34 7.34 -16.57 3.36
C ALA A 34 6.56 -15.25 3.46
N VAL A 35 5.28 -15.23 3.03
CA VAL A 35 4.40 -14.06 3.19
C VAL A 35 4.05 -13.82 4.67
N GLU A 36 3.74 -14.87 5.42
CA GLU A 36 3.46 -14.79 6.86
C GLU A 36 4.69 -14.33 7.67
N GLU A 37 5.88 -14.82 7.33
CA GLU A 37 7.17 -14.40 7.91
C GLU A 37 7.49 -12.93 7.57
N ALA A 38 7.25 -12.51 6.32
CA ALA A 38 7.41 -11.11 5.93
C ALA A 38 6.45 -10.19 6.69
N ALA A 39 5.18 -10.59 6.84
CA ALA A 39 4.20 -9.83 7.62
C ALA A 39 4.55 -9.74 9.12
N THR A 40 5.21 -10.76 9.67
CA THR A 40 5.69 -10.74 11.07
C THR A 40 6.97 -9.95 11.27
N SER A 41 7.81 -9.80 10.24
CA SER A 41 9.11 -9.13 10.36
C SER A 41 9.03 -7.63 10.66
N PHE A 42 8.03 -6.92 10.13
CA PHE A 42 7.82 -5.49 10.38
C PHE A 42 6.75 -5.19 11.43
N GLY A 43 5.86 -6.15 11.71
CA GLY A 43 4.79 -6.00 12.69
C GLY A 43 3.67 -5.05 12.25
N LYS A 44 2.68 -4.90 13.13
CA LYS A 44 1.54 -4.00 12.90
C LYS A 44 1.97 -2.54 13.05
N LEU A 45 1.45 -1.68 12.19
CA LEU A 45 1.63 -0.25 12.32
C LEU A 45 0.95 0.29 13.59
N VAL A 46 1.74 0.81 14.54
CA VAL A 46 1.25 1.37 15.80
C VAL A 46 1.40 2.88 15.77
N LYS A 47 0.40 3.59 16.30
CA LYS A 47 0.47 5.04 16.42
C LYS A 47 1.55 5.45 17.43
N PRO A 48 2.51 6.31 17.07
CA PRO A 48 3.50 6.80 18.02
C PRO A 48 2.89 7.77 19.04
N ALA A 49 3.32 7.66 20.30
CA ALA A 49 2.81 8.47 21.42
C ALA A 49 3.14 9.97 21.30
N SER A 50 4.17 10.32 20.52
CA SER A 50 4.58 11.69 20.23
C SER A 50 3.59 12.45 19.34
N LEU A 51 2.73 11.74 18.60
CA LEU A 51 1.90 12.29 17.55
C LEU A 51 0.58 12.83 18.11
N LYS A 52 0.45 14.17 18.10
CA LYS A 52 -0.61 14.93 18.79
C LYS A 52 -1.32 15.93 17.86
N GLY A 53 -2.48 16.43 18.28
CA GLY A 53 -3.23 17.48 17.57
C GLY A 53 -3.71 17.06 16.19
N ALA A 54 -3.55 17.93 15.19
CA ALA A 54 -4.00 17.68 13.81
C ALA A 54 -3.27 16.50 13.12
N ALA A 55 -2.06 16.15 13.56
CA ALA A 55 -1.39 14.95 13.10
C ALA A 55 -2.11 13.70 13.61
N ALA A 56 -2.56 13.72 14.88
CA ALA A 56 -3.27 12.60 15.48
C ALA A 56 -4.63 12.35 14.85
N THR A 57 -5.32 13.40 14.40
CA THR A 57 -6.58 13.27 13.67
C THR A 57 -6.35 12.72 12.28
N ALA A 58 -5.28 13.13 11.59
CA ALA A 58 -4.87 12.56 10.30
C ALA A 58 -4.57 11.05 10.42
N TRP A 59 -3.87 10.65 11.48
CA TRP A 59 -3.63 9.24 11.77
C TRP A 59 -4.94 8.46 11.95
N LYS A 60 -5.87 8.96 12.76
CA LYS A 60 -7.16 8.26 12.93
C LYS A 60 -7.96 8.15 11.62
N LYS A 61 -7.88 9.17 10.76
CA LYS A 61 -8.67 9.25 9.53
C LYS A 61 -8.09 8.43 8.37
N PHE A 62 -6.77 8.41 8.22
CA PHE A 62 -6.10 7.82 7.05
C PHE A 62 -5.22 6.61 7.42
N ILE A 63 -4.54 6.72 8.56
CA ILE A 63 -3.70 5.74 9.26
C ILE A 63 -4.34 4.38 9.60
N GLU A 64 -5.29 4.51 10.53
CA GLU A 64 -5.97 3.46 11.28
C GLU A 64 -6.91 2.58 10.45
N PRO A 65 -7.69 3.10 9.47
CA PRO A 65 -8.51 2.24 8.61
C PRO A 65 -7.68 1.48 7.57
N ALA A 66 -6.42 1.85 7.34
CA ALA A 66 -5.56 1.24 6.34
C ALA A 66 -4.95 -0.06 6.84
N GLY A 67 -5.76 -1.13 6.87
CA GLY A 67 -5.35 -2.47 7.32
C GLY A 67 -4.29 -3.15 6.46
N TRP A 68 -3.95 -2.58 5.30
CA TRP A 68 -2.86 -3.05 4.43
C TRP A 68 -1.49 -2.47 4.80
N LEU A 69 -1.42 -1.52 5.74
CA LEU A 69 -0.16 -0.92 6.17
C LEU A 69 0.49 -1.72 7.29
N ASP A 70 1.81 -1.92 7.17
CA ASP A 70 2.66 -2.58 8.15
C ASP A 70 3.68 -1.60 8.76
N GLY A 71 4.48 -2.08 9.72
CA GLY A 71 5.52 -1.27 10.37
C GLY A 71 6.59 -0.75 9.41
N SER A 72 6.77 -1.33 8.22
CA SER A 72 7.73 -0.83 7.23
C SER A 72 7.38 0.58 6.72
N ARG A 73 6.08 0.92 6.75
CA ARG A 73 5.54 2.20 6.30
C ARG A 73 5.39 3.22 7.43
N GLU A 74 5.83 2.90 8.64
CA GLU A 74 5.74 3.79 9.80
C GLU A 74 6.37 5.18 9.56
N PRO A 75 7.60 5.30 9.03
CA PRO A 75 8.21 6.62 8.82
C PRO A 75 7.43 7.48 7.82
N ALA A 76 6.90 6.86 6.76
CA ALA A 76 6.10 7.54 5.74
C ALA A 76 4.73 7.98 6.32
N ALA A 77 4.10 7.15 7.14
CA ALA A 77 2.85 7.47 7.82
C ALA A 77 3.02 8.65 8.81
N ILE A 78 4.12 8.68 9.56
CA ILE A 78 4.45 9.79 10.47
C ILE A 78 4.70 11.09 9.68
N ALA A 79 5.52 11.02 8.64
CA ALA A 79 5.84 12.18 7.80
C ALA A 79 4.58 12.78 7.15
N PHE A 80 3.68 11.92 6.65
CA PHE A 80 2.37 12.35 6.14
C PHE A 80 1.55 13.07 7.22
N CYS A 81 1.45 12.53 8.43
CA CYS A 81 0.66 13.13 9.49
C CYS A 81 1.21 14.49 9.96
N GLU A 82 2.54 14.66 10.03
CA GLU A 82 3.15 15.96 10.34
C GLU A 82 2.95 16.97 9.20
N LEU A 83 3.09 16.56 7.94
CA LEU A 83 2.78 17.42 6.78
C LEU A 83 1.31 17.84 6.76
N TRP A 84 0.40 16.92 7.11
CA TRP A 84 -1.03 17.22 7.20
C TRP A 84 -1.31 18.26 8.29
N LYS A 85 -0.64 18.16 9.44
CA LYS A 85 -0.73 19.15 10.52
C LYS A 85 -0.23 20.52 10.06
N GLU A 86 0.89 20.58 9.34
CA GLU A 86 1.39 21.85 8.77
C GLU A 86 0.41 22.45 7.75
N PHE A 87 -0.17 21.62 6.89
CA PHE A 87 -1.18 22.04 5.92
C PHE A 87 -2.42 22.61 6.60
N MET A 88 -2.93 21.93 7.64
CA MET A 88 -4.09 22.40 8.41
C MET A 88 -3.81 23.69 9.20
N PHE A 89 -2.56 23.93 9.60
CA PHE A 89 -2.19 25.15 10.32
C PHE A 89 -2.21 26.40 9.43
N ASN A 90 -1.73 26.30 8.19
CA ASN A 90 -1.77 27.41 7.23
C ASN A 90 -1.89 26.90 5.79
N PRO A 91 -3.12 26.59 5.31
CA PRO A 91 -3.33 26.07 3.97
C PRO A 91 -2.90 27.05 2.87
N THR A 92 -3.13 28.35 3.09
CA THR A 92 -2.83 29.42 2.13
C THR A 92 -1.34 29.66 1.94
N GLY A 93 -0.53 29.45 2.98
CA GLY A 93 0.92 29.60 2.95
C GLY A 93 1.67 28.29 2.72
N PHE A 94 0.96 27.18 2.44
CA PHE A 94 1.61 25.88 2.32
C PHE A 94 2.39 25.80 0.99
N PRO A 95 3.73 25.61 1.03
CA PRO A 95 4.53 25.62 -0.19
C PRO A 95 4.13 24.52 -1.18
N ALA A 96 4.19 24.83 -2.48
CA ALA A 96 3.88 23.86 -3.54
C ALA A 96 4.76 22.59 -3.49
N SER A 97 6.01 22.72 -3.04
CA SER A 97 6.92 21.59 -2.82
C SER A 97 6.41 20.63 -1.74
N LYS A 98 5.90 21.15 -0.63
CA LYS A 98 5.31 20.35 0.46
C LYS A 98 3.98 19.73 0.05
N HIS A 99 3.18 20.42 -0.78
CA HIS A 99 2.01 19.82 -1.43
C HIS A 99 2.38 18.62 -2.30
N GLY A 100 3.48 18.72 -3.05
CA GLY A 100 4.03 17.60 -3.83
C GLY A 100 4.43 16.43 -2.94
N GLN A 101 5.16 16.69 -1.86
CA GLN A 101 5.58 15.68 -0.89
C GLN A 101 4.39 15.00 -0.22
N MET A 102 3.39 15.76 0.21
CA MET A 102 2.18 15.21 0.83
C MET A 102 1.44 14.25 -0.13
N ARG A 103 1.28 14.65 -1.40
CA ARG A 103 0.67 13.77 -2.42
C ARG A 103 1.52 12.53 -2.71
N ALA A 104 2.84 12.67 -2.72
CA ALA A 104 3.75 11.54 -2.89
C ALA A 104 3.59 10.52 -1.75
N TYR A 105 3.57 10.97 -0.49
CA TYR A 105 3.31 10.07 0.65
C TYR A 105 1.91 9.44 0.60
N MET A 106 0.89 10.18 0.18
CA MET A 106 -0.46 9.61 -0.01
C MET A 106 -0.50 8.52 -1.10
N SER A 107 0.30 8.68 -2.17
CA SER A 107 0.45 7.66 -3.21
C SER A 107 1.26 6.46 -2.71
N GLU A 108 2.35 6.71 -1.99
CA GLU A 108 3.23 5.67 -1.47
C GLU A 108 2.54 4.77 -0.44
N LEU A 109 1.71 5.37 0.42
CA LEU A 109 0.89 4.66 1.41
C LEU A 109 -0.36 4.01 0.79
N GLY A 110 -0.61 4.21 -0.51
CA GLY A 110 -1.77 3.67 -1.20
C GLY A 110 -3.10 4.25 -0.72
N LEU A 111 -3.10 5.43 -0.08
CA LEU A 111 -4.31 6.11 0.42
C LEU A 111 -5.17 6.69 -0.70
N THR A 112 -4.58 6.86 -1.89
CA THR A 112 -5.25 7.38 -3.09
C THR A 112 -5.71 6.27 -4.03
N ASP A 113 -5.35 5.00 -3.76
CA ASP A 113 -5.74 3.86 -4.58
C ASP A 113 -7.21 3.48 -4.30
N GLU A 114 -8.02 3.46 -5.34
CA GLU A 114 -9.44 3.10 -5.27
C GLU A 114 -9.67 1.66 -4.80
N ARG A 115 -8.71 0.76 -5.04
CA ARG A 115 -8.78 -0.65 -4.60
C ARG A 115 -8.71 -0.79 -3.09
N ASN A 116 -8.02 0.14 -2.44
CA ASN A 116 -7.86 0.19 -0.99
C ASN A 116 -9.00 0.97 -0.30
N ARG A 117 -9.95 1.55 -1.08
CA ARG A 117 -11.16 2.20 -0.53
C ARG A 117 -12.31 1.21 -0.27
N GLY A 118 -12.11 -0.08 -0.54
CA GLY A 118 -13.13 -1.11 -0.35
C GLY A 118 -13.49 -1.32 1.13
N ASP A 119 -14.67 -0.82 1.51
CA ASP A 119 -15.44 -1.11 2.72
C ASP A 119 -14.65 -1.33 4.02
N HIS A 120 -13.77 -0.38 4.34
CA HIS A 120 -13.14 -0.31 5.67
C HIS A 120 -13.98 0.55 6.62
N GLY A 121 -15.16 0.02 6.98
CA GLY A 121 -15.85 0.40 8.21
C GLY A 121 -16.57 1.75 8.18
N SER A 122 -17.21 2.14 7.08
CA SER A 122 -18.26 3.15 7.19
C SER A 122 -19.44 2.54 7.95
N LYS A 123 -19.53 2.79 9.26
CA LYS A 123 -20.85 3.01 9.84
C LYS A 123 -21.54 3.99 8.89
N LYS A 124 -22.66 3.57 8.30
CA LYS A 124 -23.56 4.49 7.60
C LYS A 124 -23.78 5.67 8.55
N GLU A 125 -23.17 6.81 8.27
CA GLU A 125 -23.65 8.06 8.81
C GLU A 125 -25.06 8.19 8.21
N GLU A 126 -26.07 8.07 9.07
CA GLU A 126 -27.44 8.36 8.68
C GLU A 126 -27.46 9.80 8.18
N ASP A 127 -27.86 10.00 6.92
CA ASP A 127 -28.00 11.31 6.32
C ASP A 127 -28.93 12.16 7.20
N GLU A 128 -28.41 13.22 7.82
CA GLU A 128 -29.18 14.19 8.62
C GLU A 128 -30.32 14.85 7.81
N PHE A 129 -30.35 14.67 6.49
CA PHE A 129 -31.35 15.22 5.59
C PHE A 129 -32.56 14.30 5.35
N PHE A 130 -32.45 13.00 5.64
CA PHE A 130 -33.54 12.04 5.49
C PHE A 130 -33.88 11.38 6.83
N GLY A 131 -34.17 12.20 7.83
CA GLY A 131 -34.80 11.72 9.06
C GLY A 131 -36.15 11.08 8.74
N SER A 132 -36.30 9.82 9.13
CA SER A 132 -37.56 9.07 9.09
C SER A 132 -38.59 9.67 10.06
N GLU A 133 -39.84 9.75 9.60
CA GLU A 133 -41.05 10.00 10.40
C GLU A 133 -41.12 9.21 11.71
#